data_AF-A0A6P2B0C7-F1
#
_entry.id   AF-A0A6P2B0C7-F1
#
_cell.length_a   1.000
_cell.length_b   1.000
_cell.length_c   1.000
_cell.angle_alpha   90.00
_cell.angle_beta   90.00
_cell.angle_gamma   90.00
#
_symmetry.space_group_name_H-M   'P 1'
#
loop_
_entity.id
_entity.type
_entity.pdbx_description
1 polymer ?
#
loop_
_entity_poly.entity_id
_entity_poly.type
_entity_poly.pdbx_seq_one_letter_code
_entity_poly.pdbx_strand_id
1 'polypeptide(L)'
;DIGDYEQWLIGLYPEFDYLDMYILGAAGDGRHQIAIYNQFDPCCFWGLRALEWAEAVSARVDGLTESGSFDVWIDDTHREHIISPAAMGDILAHLASTVRADGH
;
A
#
# COMPACT_ATOMS: atom_id res chain seq x y z
N ASP A 1 -14.85 -2.67 -10.02
CA ASP A 1 -14.95 -2.18 -8.65
C ASP A 1 -15.15 -0.68 -8.71
N ILE A 2 -16.13 -0.11 -8.00
CA ILE A 2 -16.31 1.35 -7.87
C ILE A 2 -16.47 1.64 -6.38
N GLY A 3 -15.40 2.12 -5.76
CA GLY A 3 -15.33 2.32 -4.31
C GLY A 3 -14.67 3.64 -3.91
N ASP A 4 -13.70 4.10 -4.68
CA ASP A 4 -12.89 5.29 -4.32
C ASP A 4 -13.43 6.56 -4.98
N TYR A 5 -13.26 7.69 -4.31
CA TYR A 5 -13.69 9.01 -4.81
C TYR A 5 -13.02 9.36 -6.14
N GLU A 6 -11.75 9.01 -6.26
CA GLU A 6 -10.88 9.19 -7.40
C GLU A 6 -11.48 8.58 -8.68
N GLN A 7 -12.25 7.49 -8.56
CA GLN A 7 -12.83 6.79 -9.72
C GLN A 7 -13.94 7.59 -10.40
N TRP A 8 -14.47 8.60 -9.71
CA TRP A 8 -15.45 9.55 -10.23
C TRP A 8 -14.79 10.78 -10.89
N LEU A 9 -13.47 10.94 -10.74
CA LEU A 9 -12.72 12.01 -11.38
C LEU A 9 -12.35 11.58 -12.80
N ILE A 10 -13.22 11.94 -13.75
CA ILE A 10 -13.14 11.58 -15.18
C ILE A 10 -11.79 11.92 -15.86
N GLY A 11 -10.93 12.73 -15.24
CA GLY A 11 -9.59 13.08 -15.74
C GLY A 11 -8.40 12.38 -15.05
N LEU A 12 -8.58 11.72 -13.90
CA LEU A 12 -7.43 11.24 -13.11
C LEU A 12 -6.86 9.91 -13.61
N TYR A 13 -7.71 8.88 -13.74
CA TYR A 13 -7.27 7.54 -14.17
C TYR A 13 -6.81 7.40 -15.63
N PRO A 14 -7.23 8.23 -16.60
CA PRO A 14 -6.63 8.24 -17.93
C PRO A 14 -5.16 8.68 -17.93
N GLU A 15 -4.70 9.37 -16.88
CA GLU A 15 -3.37 9.98 -16.79
C GLU A 15 -2.48 9.28 -15.76
N PHE A 16 -3.06 8.71 -14.70
CA PHE A 16 -2.36 8.02 -13.63
C PHE A 16 -3.13 6.77 -13.19
N ASP A 17 -2.47 5.61 -13.16
CA ASP A 17 -3.09 4.38 -12.68
C ASP A 17 -2.85 4.13 -11.17
N TYR A 18 -3.34 3.01 -10.65
CA TYR A 18 -3.16 2.67 -9.23
C TYR A 18 -1.69 2.49 -8.84
N LEU A 19 -0.84 2.03 -9.75
CA LEU A 19 0.59 1.85 -9.48
C LEU A 19 1.27 3.20 -9.35
N ASP A 20 0.89 4.18 -10.18
CA ASP A 20 1.36 5.56 -10.03
C ASP A 20 0.99 6.14 -8.65
N MET A 21 -0.22 5.84 -8.16
CA MET A 21 -0.64 6.27 -6.83
C MET A 21 0.16 5.62 -5.70
N TYR A 22 0.51 4.33 -5.81
CA TYR A 22 1.39 3.67 -4.85
C TYR A 22 2.82 4.22 -4.90
N ILE A 23 3.33 4.56 -6.08
CA ILE A 23 4.64 5.22 -6.20
C ILE A 23 4.60 6.59 -5.52
N LEU A 24 3.56 7.39 -5.78
CA LEU A 24 3.41 8.73 -5.19
C LEU A 24 3.25 8.70 -3.67
N GLY A 25 2.54 7.71 -3.13
CA GLY A 25 2.36 7.55 -1.68
C GLY A 25 3.65 7.19 -0.95
N ALA A 26 4.50 6.39 -1.59
CA ALA A 26 5.78 5.94 -1.06
C ALA A 26 6.95 6.93 -1.30
N ALA A 27 6.84 7.84 -2.26
CA ALA A 27 7.93 8.75 -2.64
C ALA A 27 8.26 9.82 -1.58
N GLY A 28 9.51 9.87 -1.13
CA GLY A 28 10.05 10.92 -0.28
C GLY A 28 10.82 10.37 0.93
N ASP A 29 11.93 11.03 1.29
CA ASP A 29 12.83 10.55 2.33
C ASP A 29 12.09 10.27 3.65
N GLY A 30 12.30 9.07 4.20
CA GLY A 30 11.65 8.62 5.43
C GLY A 30 10.19 8.20 5.27
N ARG A 31 9.62 8.23 4.06
CA ARG A 31 8.30 7.65 3.79
C ARG A 31 8.37 6.15 3.61
N HIS A 32 7.36 5.49 4.16
CA HIS A 32 7.10 4.08 3.98
C HIS A 32 5.61 3.88 3.72
N GLN A 33 5.27 3.15 2.65
CA GLN A 33 3.91 2.73 2.35
C GLN A 33 3.82 1.20 2.34
N ILE A 34 2.81 0.66 3.03
CA ILE A 34 2.47 -0.77 3.00
C ILE A 34 1.07 -0.93 2.43
N ALA A 35 0.92 -1.71 1.36
CA ALA A 35 -0.38 -2.11 0.84
C ALA A 35 -0.77 -3.49 1.41
N ILE A 36 -1.82 -3.53 2.22
CA ILE A 36 -2.31 -4.74 2.89
C ILE A 36 -3.50 -5.31 2.13
N TYR A 37 -3.41 -6.58 1.71
CA TYR A 37 -4.45 -7.28 0.97
C TYR A 37 -4.92 -8.53 1.72
N ASN A 38 -6.23 -8.66 1.92
CA ASN A 38 -6.81 -9.83 2.57
C ASN A 38 -6.94 -10.97 1.55
N GLN A 39 -6.16 -12.05 1.72
CA GLN A 39 -6.05 -13.12 0.73
C GLN A 39 -7.41 -13.79 0.44
N PHE A 40 -8.21 -13.97 1.47
CA PHE A 40 -9.45 -14.75 1.41
C PHE A 40 -10.73 -13.92 1.45
N ASP A 41 -10.60 -12.60 1.32
CA ASP A 41 -11.76 -11.72 1.24
C ASP A 41 -12.59 -12.06 -0.02
N PRO A 42 -13.87 -12.46 0.10
CA PRO A 42 -14.71 -12.78 -1.05
C PRO A 42 -15.09 -11.54 -1.89
N CYS A 43 -14.75 -10.33 -1.40
CA CYS A 43 -14.89 -9.08 -2.11
C CYS A 43 -13.76 -8.92 -3.17
N CYS A 44 -13.15 -7.75 -3.23
CA CYS A 44 -12.25 -7.34 -4.29
C CYS A 44 -10.78 -7.44 -3.89
N PHE A 45 -9.90 -7.56 -4.89
CA PHE A 45 -8.44 -7.66 -4.72
C PHE A 45 -7.93 -8.88 -3.92
N TRP A 46 -8.71 -9.96 -3.86
CA TRP A 46 -8.36 -11.20 -3.19
C TRP A 46 -7.22 -11.99 -3.85
N GLY A 47 -6.66 -12.92 -3.08
CA GLY A 47 -5.60 -13.82 -3.51
C GLY A 47 -4.23 -13.18 -3.44
N LEU A 48 -3.37 -13.52 -4.41
CA LEU A 48 -1.94 -13.16 -4.43
C LEU A 48 -1.59 -12.15 -5.53
N ARG A 49 -2.60 -11.57 -6.20
CA ARG A 49 -2.40 -10.73 -7.40
C ARG A 49 -1.54 -9.49 -7.14
N ALA A 50 -1.56 -8.98 -5.92
CA ALA A 50 -0.73 -7.84 -5.54
C ALA A 50 0.78 -8.13 -5.68
N LEU A 51 1.19 -9.39 -5.54
CA LEU A 51 2.58 -9.81 -5.69
C LEU A 51 3.09 -9.71 -7.13
N GLU A 52 2.20 -9.68 -8.13
CA GLU A 52 2.59 -9.61 -9.54
C GLU A 52 3.18 -8.25 -9.94
N TRP A 53 2.86 -7.19 -9.20
CA TRP A 53 3.30 -5.82 -9.48
C TRP A 53 4.06 -5.17 -8.32
N ALA A 54 4.08 -5.77 -7.13
CA ALA A 54 4.77 -5.24 -5.95
C ALA A 54 6.24 -4.87 -6.22
N GLU A 55 6.98 -5.76 -6.88
CA GLU A 55 8.38 -5.53 -7.23
C GLU A 55 8.56 -4.35 -8.18
N ALA A 56 7.66 -4.21 -9.17
CA ALA A 56 7.73 -3.11 -10.13
C ALA A 56 7.52 -1.74 -9.45
N VAL A 57 6.59 -1.67 -8.48
CA VAL A 57 6.37 -0.46 -7.69
C VAL A 57 7.56 -0.16 -6.79
N SER A 58 8.04 -1.15 -6.02
CA SER A 58 9.21 -0.98 -5.14
C SER A 58 10.44 -0.52 -5.92
N ALA A 59 10.77 -1.18 -7.02
CA ALA A 59 11.91 -0.81 -7.85
C ALA A 59 11.77 0.61 -8.43
N ARG A 60 10.54 1.03 -8.73
CA ARG A 60 10.29 2.38 -9.23
C ARG A 60 10.47 3.44 -8.15
N VAL A 61 10.05 3.17 -6.92
CA VAL A 61 10.25 4.02 -5.73
C VAL A 61 11.74 4.14 -5.42
N ASP A 62 12.46 3.02 -5.40
CA ASP A 62 13.91 2.97 -5.16
C ASP A 62 14.70 3.82 -6.16
N GLY A 63 14.21 3.91 -7.41
CA GLY A 63 14.81 4.69 -8.48
C GLY A 63 14.47 6.19 -8.48
N LEU A 64 13.71 6.69 -7.51
CA LEU A 64 13.40 8.13 -7.40
C LEU A 64 14.57 8.90 -6.77
N THR A 65 14.69 10.18 -7.12
CA THR A 65 15.70 11.08 -6.54
C THR A 65 15.47 11.27 -5.03
N GLU A 66 14.21 11.47 -4.64
CA GLU A 66 13.76 11.41 -3.25
C GLU A 66 13.04 10.07 -3.09
N SER A 67 13.77 9.09 -2.56
CA SER A 67 13.31 7.71 -2.45
C SER A 67 12.48 7.52 -1.19
N GLY A 68 11.85 6.37 -1.05
CA GLY A 68 11.15 5.93 0.17
C GLY A 68 11.14 4.42 0.19
N SER A 69 10.12 3.80 0.77
CA SER A 69 9.93 2.36 0.69
C SER A 69 8.48 1.99 0.44
N PHE A 70 8.29 0.91 -0.32
CA PHE A 70 6.99 0.36 -0.63
C PHE A 70 7.00 -1.16 -0.39
N ASP A 71 6.02 -1.66 0.35
CA ASP A 71 5.83 -3.08 0.62
C ASP A 71 4.38 -3.52 0.34
N VAL A 72 4.23 -4.81 0.03
CA VAL A 72 2.93 -5.47 -0.03
C VAL A 72 2.88 -6.55 1.03
N TRP A 73 1.81 -6.56 1.81
CA TRP A 73 1.51 -7.64 2.73
C TRP A 73 0.20 -8.32 2.36
N ILE A 74 0.26 -9.64 2.17
CA ILE A 74 -0.92 -10.49 2.03
C ILE A 74 -1.31 -11.00 3.42
N ASP A 75 -2.44 -10.54 3.94
CA ASP A 75 -3.04 -11.02 5.18
C ASP A 75 -3.92 -12.25 4.90
N ASP A 76 -3.47 -13.41 5.35
CA ASP A 76 -4.15 -14.70 5.20
C ASP A 76 -4.85 -15.15 6.49
N THR A 77 -4.91 -14.29 7.50
CA THR A 77 -5.38 -14.66 8.85
C THR A 77 -6.91 -14.74 8.98
N HIS A 78 -7.65 -14.20 8.00
CA HIS A 78 -9.10 -14.04 8.07
C HIS A 78 -9.73 -14.06 6.67
N ARG A 79 -11.07 -14.04 6.61
CA ARG A 79 -11.84 -14.15 5.35
C ARG A 79 -12.81 -12.99 5.13
N GLU A 80 -12.91 -12.09 6.10
CA GLU A 80 -13.81 -10.95 6.10
C GLU A 80 -13.15 -9.72 5.46
N HIS A 81 -13.95 -8.77 4.96
CA HIS A 81 -13.47 -7.47 4.51
C HIS A 81 -13.23 -6.55 5.72
N ILE A 82 -12.11 -6.73 6.43
CA ILE A 82 -11.76 -5.99 7.65
C ILE A 82 -10.27 -5.61 7.68
N ILE A 83 -9.92 -4.69 8.58
CA ILE A 83 -8.54 -4.57 9.08
C ILE A 83 -8.41 -5.56 10.23
N SER A 84 -7.57 -6.58 10.06
CA SER A 84 -7.39 -7.61 11.08
C SER A 84 -6.61 -7.08 12.31
N PRO A 85 -6.69 -7.77 13.46
CA PRO A 85 -5.82 -7.45 14.61
C PRO A 85 -4.33 -7.54 14.29
N ALA A 86 -3.93 -8.47 13.40
CA ALA A 86 -2.56 -8.56 12.93
C ALA A 86 -2.21 -7.31 12.11
N ALA A 87 -3.07 -6.93 11.15
CA ALA A 87 -2.90 -5.75 10.31
C ALA A 87 -2.76 -4.46 11.13
N MET A 88 -3.65 -4.28 12.10
CA MET A 88 -3.59 -3.15 13.03
C MET A 88 -2.30 -3.15 13.86
N GLY A 89 -1.86 -4.32 14.34
CA GLY A 89 -0.63 -4.45 15.12
C GLY A 89 0.61 -4.02 14.33
N ASP A 90 0.70 -4.44 13.08
CA ASP A 90 1.81 -4.08 12.18
C ASP A 90 1.83 -2.59 11.86
N ILE A 91 0.67 -2.01 11.52
CA ILE A 91 0.51 -0.56 11.30
C ILE A 91 1.01 0.23 12.52
N LEU A 92 0.58 -0.16 13.73
CA LEU A 92 1.00 0.53 14.95
C LEU A 92 2.49 0.35 15.26
N ALA A 93 3.07 -0.81 14.94
CA ALA A 93 4.49 -1.06 15.10
C ALA A 93 5.33 -0.19 14.15
N HIS A 94 4.89 -0.05 12.90
CA HIS A 94 5.52 0.83 11.91
C HIS A 94 5.43 2.32 12.30
N LEU A 95 4.27 2.77 12.82
CA LEU A 95 4.14 4.14 13.33
C LEU A 95 4.99 4.39 14.57
N ALA A 96 5.16 3.39 15.45
CA ALA A 96 5.98 3.53 16.63
C ALA A 96 7.49 3.54 16.30
N SER A 97 7.92 2.85 15.24
CA SER A 97 9.33 2.84 14.83
C SER A 97 9.74 4.15 14.15
N THR A 98 8.85 4.78 13.38
CA THR A 98 9.09 6.10 12.77
C THR A 98 9.18 7.21 13.83
N VAL A 99 8.27 7.25 14.82
CA VAL A 99 8.34 8.23 15.93
C VAL A 99 9.67 8.14 16.69
N ARG A 100 10.21 6.93 16.85
CA ARG A 100 11.49 6.73 17.56
C ARG A 100 12.71 7.11 16.73
N ALA A 101 12.60 7.11 15.40
CA ALA A 101 13.65 7.61 14.51
C ALA A 101 13.73 9.14 14.52
N ASP A 102 12.61 9.83 14.73
CA ASP A 102 12.50 11.30 14.66
C ASP A 102 12.80 12.04 15.98
N GLY A 103 13.16 11.33 17.06
CA GLY A 103 13.85 11.92 18.21
C GLY A 103 13.07 12.92 19.07
N HIS A 104 11.81 12.62 19.40
CA HIS A 104 11.09 13.27 20.51
C HIS A 104 10.76 12.29 21.64
#